data_AF-K3WLU6-F1
#
_entry.id   AF-K3WLU6-F1
#
_cell.length_a   1.000
_cell.length_b   1.000
_cell.length_c   1.000
_cell.angle_alpha   90.00
_cell.angle_beta   90.00
_cell.angle_gamma   90.00
#
_symmetry.space_group_name_H-M   'P 1'
#
loop_
_entity.id
_entity.type
_entity.pdbx_description
1 polymer ?
#
loop_
_entity_poly.entity_id
_entity_poly.type
_entity_poly.pdbx_seq_one_letter_code
_entity_poly.pdbx_strand_id
1 'polypeptide(L)'
;MAAVLERRPPHKLKQNDWLVKQSFNITSQGGEDGVIAQIFRVLDAFESHDAGRHRRWCVEFGAWDGKHLSNTWNLLHNLHDTWSGVLIEADAGRVAQMQRMYANHPNVTCVNSFIALDGDDRLARILERANPALPRDFDLISIDIDGADYHVWAELEVYDPKVVIVEFNPSIPNNIVYIQARSTNIYHGSSLAALIDLGKKKGYELVSTTTFNAFFVKKQYYALFHIEDNDINKMHDVTMPTEFFQLYDGTIKITGCKKLIWKKLPINDQDIQVLPASERGFPCLPTDFDIVSTAEKHFETCRREQRQDVDFFIQHGREAFQKYSEEDVGRVLRFAIQVCDDAKEKNAAADRVWHVCIEFYQQELSRGKHQHAIKWLKELLLVKPRCSPSERAWIFASTGECFLRERDFEQAEFYLQTALALAPDSKATLKSLAKLYTKTKDLSARDAMVSQLRIFDES
;
A
#
# COMPACT_ATOMS: atom_id res chain seq x y z
N MET A 1 -0.37 25.53 4.77
CA MET A 1 -1.50 24.83 4.12
C MET A 1 -1.13 23.36 4.02
N ALA A 2 -2.07 22.43 4.21
CA ALA A 2 -1.80 21.00 4.04
C ALA A 2 -1.58 20.66 2.56
N ALA A 3 -0.86 19.57 2.28
CA ALA A 3 -0.70 19.08 0.91
C ALA A 3 -2.06 18.65 0.34
N VAL A 4 -2.31 19.00 -0.93
CA VAL A 4 -3.51 18.58 -1.66
C VAL A 4 -3.12 17.44 -2.60
N LEU A 5 -3.72 16.26 -2.41
CA LEU A 5 -3.57 15.12 -3.29
C LEU A 5 -4.94 14.77 -3.87
N GLU A 6 -5.18 15.17 -5.12
CA GLU A 6 -6.38 14.82 -5.87
C GLU A 6 -5.99 13.89 -7.01
N ARG A 7 -6.52 12.67 -7.01
CA ARG A 7 -6.33 11.72 -8.11
C ARG A 7 -7.35 12.01 -9.20
N ARG A 8 -6.88 12.46 -10.36
CA ARG A 8 -7.70 12.47 -11.58
C ARG A 8 -7.58 11.09 -12.25
N PRO A 9 -8.68 10.36 -12.46
CA PRO A 9 -8.60 9.08 -13.14
C PRO A 9 -8.04 9.28 -14.55
N PRO A 10 -7.18 8.36 -15.04
CA PRO A 10 -6.67 8.43 -16.40
C PRO A 10 -7.82 8.35 -17.41
N HIS A 11 -7.62 8.92 -18.59
CA HIS A 11 -8.56 8.73 -19.69
C HIS A 11 -8.69 7.23 -20.00
N LYS A 12 -9.92 6.76 -20.26
CA LYS A 12 -10.14 5.40 -20.75
C LYS A 12 -9.41 5.24 -22.08
N LEU A 13 -8.45 4.34 -22.11
CA LEU A 13 -7.66 4.02 -23.31
C LEU A 13 -8.37 2.93 -24.11
N LYS A 14 -9.17 2.09 -23.44
CA LYS A 14 -9.93 1.01 -24.05
C LYS A 14 -10.90 1.54 -25.11
N GLN A 15 -10.69 1.12 -26.35
CA GLN A 15 -11.49 1.44 -27.54
C GLN A 15 -12.21 0.21 -28.10
N ASN A 16 -11.56 -0.95 -28.02
CA ASN A 16 -12.07 -2.22 -28.53
C ASN A 16 -12.74 -3.01 -27.42
N ASP A 17 -13.95 -2.58 -27.06
CA ASP A 17 -14.74 -3.10 -25.95
C ASP A 17 -16.09 -3.70 -26.36
N TRP A 18 -16.35 -3.88 -27.66
CA TRP A 18 -17.66 -4.31 -28.14
C TRP A 18 -18.08 -5.68 -27.61
N LEU A 19 -17.14 -6.61 -27.44
CA LEU A 19 -17.40 -7.93 -26.83
C LEU A 19 -17.77 -7.79 -25.36
N VAL A 20 -16.97 -7.06 -24.57
CA VAL A 20 -17.25 -6.87 -23.14
C VAL A 20 -18.50 -6.01 -22.90
N LYS A 21 -18.92 -5.18 -23.86
CA LYS A 21 -20.22 -4.48 -23.80
C LYS A 21 -21.42 -5.42 -23.86
N GLN A 22 -21.26 -6.65 -24.34
CA GLN A 22 -22.28 -7.71 -24.31
C GLN A 22 -22.19 -8.59 -23.06
N SER A 23 -21.35 -8.23 -22.09
CA SER A 23 -21.11 -9.05 -20.91
C SER A 23 -22.34 -9.21 -20.01
N PHE A 24 -22.50 -10.40 -19.44
CA PHE A 24 -23.40 -10.69 -18.33
C PHE A 24 -22.81 -11.84 -17.51
N ASN A 25 -23.34 -12.05 -16.31
CA ASN A 25 -22.96 -13.14 -15.42
C ASN A 25 -24.17 -14.04 -15.15
N ILE A 26 -24.01 -15.33 -15.38
CA ILE A 26 -24.89 -16.38 -14.83
C ILE A 26 -24.20 -16.99 -13.61
N THR A 27 -22.93 -17.33 -13.76
CA THR A 27 -22.06 -17.82 -12.67
C THR A 27 -20.72 -17.13 -12.60
N SER A 28 -20.21 -16.62 -13.72
CA SER A 28 -18.92 -15.93 -13.80
C SER A 28 -18.87 -14.62 -12.99
N GLN A 29 -17.65 -14.10 -12.78
CA GLN A 29 -17.41 -12.97 -11.85
C GLN A 29 -17.38 -11.59 -12.52
N GLY A 30 -16.93 -11.50 -13.77
CA GLY A 30 -16.48 -10.28 -14.43
C GLY A 30 -17.09 -10.05 -15.81
N GLY A 31 -18.15 -10.79 -16.18
CA GLY A 31 -18.86 -10.65 -17.44
C GLY A 31 -18.57 -11.77 -18.45
N GLU A 32 -17.84 -12.80 -18.03
CA GLU A 32 -17.28 -13.82 -18.91
C GLU A 32 -18.37 -14.60 -19.65
N ASP A 33 -19.50 -14.95 -19.00
CA ASP A 33 -20.59 -15.70 -19.65
C ASP A 33 -21.08 -15.02 -20.93
N GLY A 34 -21.24 -13.69 -20.90
CA GLY A 34 -21.67 -12.92 -22.07
C GLY A 34 -20.61 -12.78 -23.15
N VAL A 35 -19.35 -12.62 -22.76
CA VAL A 35 -18.22 -12.58 -23.71
C VAL A 35 -18.09 -13.94 -24.42
N ILE A 36 -18.18 -15.05 -23.68
CA ILE A 36 -18.15 -16.41 -24.21
C ILE A 36 -19.30 -16.64 -25.20
N ALA A 37 -20.53 -16.30 -24.81
CA ALA A 37 -21.70 -16.44 -25.67
C ALA A 37 -21.52 -15.67 -26.98
N GLN A 38 -20.95 -14.46 -26.92
CA GLN A 38 -20.72 -13.63 -28.09
C GLN A 38 -19.56 -14.14 -28.97
N ILE A 39 -18.49 -14.69 -28.38
CA ILE A 39 -17.42 -15.35 -29.13
C ILE A 39 -17.97 -16.53 -29.91
N PHE A 40 -18.71 -17.43 -29.25
CA PHE A 40 -19.25 -18.60 -29.92
C PHE A 40 -20.35 -18.27 -30.92
N ARG A 41 -21.11 -17.18 -30.74
CA ARG A 41 -22.02 -16.67 -31.77
C ARG A 41 -21.30 -16.27 -33.07
N VAL A 42 -20.12 -15.65 -32.97
CA VAL A 42 -19.29 -15.29 -34.12
C VAL A 42 -18.74 -16.54 -34.79
N LEU A 43 -18.22 -17.50 -34.01
CA LEU A 43 -17.70 -18.76 -34.53
C LEU A 43 -18.80 -19.60 -35.18
N ASP A 44 -19.98 -19.71 -34.58
CA ASP A 44 -21.15 -20.41 -35.13
C ASP A 44 -21.56 -19.84 -36.49
N ALA A 45 -21.57 -18.51 -36.66
CA ALA A 45 -21.92 -17.87 -37.93
C ALA A 45 -20.93 -18.22 -39.06
N PHE A 46 -19.67 -18.46 -38.71
CA PHE A 46 -18.64 -18.90 -39.65
C PHE A 46 -18.72 -20.41 -39.94
N GLU A 47 -18.81 -21.23 -38.89
CA GLU A 47 -18.80 -22.70 -38.98
C GLU A 47 -20.10 -23.27 -39.56
N SER A 48 -21.24 -22.60 -39.39
CA SER A 48 -22.54 -23.04 -39.93
C SER A 48 -22.61 -23.13 -41.47
N HIS A 49 -21.58 -22.63 -42.17
CA HIS A 49 -21.42 -22.80 -43.62
C HIS A 49 -20.78 -24.15 -44.02
N ASP A 50 -20.20 -24.90 -43.07
CA ASP A 50 -19.41 -26.10 -43.34
C ASP A 50 -19.72 -27.23 -42.32
N ALA A 51 -20.55 -28.20 -42.72
CA ALA A 51 -20.79 -29.51 -42.07
C ALA A 51 -21.48 -29.56 -40.68
N GLY A 52 -22.12 -30.70 -40.40
CA GLY A 52 -23.07 -30.92 -39.29
C GLY A 52 -22.54 -30.62 -37.88
N ARG A 53 -23.46 -30.17 -37.01
CA ARG A 53 -23.17 -29.84 -35.60
C ARG A 53 -22.60 -31.05 -34.84
N HIS A 54 -21.28 -31.10 -34.69
CA HIS A 54 -20.63 -31.87 -33.64
C HIS A 54 -20.85 -31.15 -32.29
N ARG A 55 -20.98 -31.94 -31.21
CA ARG A 55 -21.07 -31.40 -29.84
C ARG A 55 -19.78 -30.64 -29.50
N ARG A 56 -19.91 -29.42 -28.96
CA ARG A 56 -18.77 -28.60 -28.55
C ARG A 56 -18.15 -29.11 -27.27
N TRP A 57 -16.88 -28.80 -27.04
CA TRP A 57 -16.14 -29.24 -25.85
C TRP A 57 -15.51 -28.06 -25.12
N CYS A 58 -15.67 -28.04 -23.79
CA CYS A 58 -14.92 -27.15 -22.93
C CYS A 58 -14.12 -27.88 -21.85
N VAL A 59 -13.03 -27.24 -21.42
CA VAL A 59 -12.20 -27.69 -20.30
C VAL A 59 -12.06 -26.53 -19.33
N GLU A 60 -12.29 -26.77 -18.05
CA GLU A 60 -12.04 -25.82 -16.97
C GLU A 60 -11.32 -26.52 -15.82
N PHE A 61 -10.31 -25.85 -15.27
CA PHE A 61 -9.55 -26.35 -14.15
C PHE A 61 -9.30 -25.24 -13.14
N GLY A 62 -9.30 -25.59 -11.85
CA GLY A 62 -9.72 -24.65 -10.80
C GLY A 62 -11.25 -24.58 -10.69
N ALA A 63 -11.95 -25.65 -11.11
CA ALA A 63 -13.40 -25.65 -11.30
C ALA A 63 -14.22 -25.55 -10.00
N TRP A 64 -13.59 -25.58 -8.83
CA TRP A 64 -14.25 -25.50 -7.53
C TRP A 64 -15.35 -26.58 -7.39
N ASP A 65 -16.59 -26.19 -7.13
CA ASP A 65 -17.77 -27.07 -7.05
C ASP A 65 -18.47 -27.27 -8.41
N GLY A 66 -17.82 -26.82 -9.49
CA GLY A 66 -18.33 -26.81 -10.85
C GLY A 66 -19.28 -25.65 -11.17
N LYS A 67 -19.61 -24.77 -10.22
CA LYS A 67 -20.57 -23.67 -10.41
C LYS A 67 -20.07 -22.32 -9.90
N HIS A 68 -19.38 -22.30 -8.76
CA HIS A 68 -18.91 -21.09 -8.11
C HIS A 68 -17.92 -20.34 -9.01
N LEU A 69 -18.30 -19.15 -9.47
CA LEU A 69 -17.49 -18.30 -10.35
C LEU A 69 -17.05 -18.95 -11.68
N SER A 70 -17.71 -20.05 -12.07
CA SER A 70 -17.31 -20.84 -13.23
C SER A 70 -17.61 -20.11 -14.54
N ASN A 71 -16.66 -20.21 -15.48
CA ASN A 71 -16.77 -19.70 -16.84
C ASN A 71 -17.51 -20.70 -17.78
N THR A 72 -17.61 -21.98 -17.39
CA THR A 72 -18.20 -23.04 -18.22
C THR A 72 -19.51 -23.60 -17.69
N TRP A 73 -19.94 -23.28 -16.45
CA TRP A 73 -21.17 -23.83 -15.88
C TRP A 73 -22.40 -23.61 -16.77
N ASN A 74 -22.59 -22.40 -17.31
CA ASN A 74 -23.73 -22.13 -18.19
C ASN A 74 -23.72 -23.02 -19.44
N LEU A 75 -22.54 -23.26 -20.02
CA LEU A 75 -22.38 -24.14 -21.19
C LEU A 75 -22.74 -25.58 -20.83
N LEU A 76 -22.22 -26.07 -19.71
CA LEU A 76 -22.36 -27.47 -19.31
C LEU A 76 -23.70 -27.83 -18.68
N HIS A 77 -24.37 -26.86 -18.06
CA HIS A 77 -25.63 -27.08 -17.35
C HIS A 77 -26.84 -26.66 -18.19
N ASN A 78 -26.90 -25.39 -18.62
CA ASN A 78 -28.04 -24.88 -19.36
C ASN A 78 -28.01 -25.27 -20.84
N LEU A 79 -26.82 -25.49 -21.41
CA LEU A 79 -26.63 -25.87 -22.82
C LEU A 79 -26.08 -27.29 -22.98
N HIS A 80 -26.36 -28.18 -22.01
CA HIS A 80 -25.83 -29.55 -21.92
C HIS A 80 -26.06 -30.43 -23.15
N ASP A 81 -27.10 -30.15 -23.96
CA ASP A 81 -27.32 -30.88 -25.21
C ASP A 81 -26.23 -30.60 -26.26
N THR A 82 -25.62 -29.41 -26.20
CA THR A 82 -24.68 -28.88 -27.21
C THR A 82 -23.22 -28.85 -26.75
N TRP A 83 -22.96 -28.98 -25.44
CA TRP A 83 -21.62 -28.94 -24.87
C TRP A 83 -21.28 -30.22 -24.10
N SER A 84 -20.02 -30.63 -24.15
CA SER A 84 -19.39 -31.62 -23.28
C SER A 84 -18.26 -30.95 -22.50
N GLY A 85 -17.90 -31.50 -21.34
CA GLY A 85 -16.96 -30.85 -20.44
C GLY A 85 -15.96 -31.79 -19.77
N VAL A 86 -14.75 -31.31 -19.52
CA VAL A 86 -13.84 -31.88 -18.51
C VAL A 86 -13.58 -30.80 -17.45
N LEU A 87 -13.95 -31.10 -16.21
CA LEU A 87 -13.76 -30.21 -15.07
C LEU A 87 -12.74 -30.83 -14.10
N ILE A 88 -11.70 -30.06 -13.74
CA ILE A 88 -10.61 -30.53 -12.87
C ILE A 88 -10.53 -29.65 -11.61
N GLU A 89 -10.51 -30.29 -10.45
CA GLU A 89 -10.33 -29.62 -9.15
C GLU A 89 -9.43 -30.47 -8.22
N ALA A 90 -8.59 -29.80 -7.44
CA ALA A 90 -7.64 -30.45 -6.55
C ALA A 90 -8.25 -30.82 -5.19
N ASP A 91 -9.15 -30.01 -4.66
CA ASP A 91 -9.81 -30.27 -3.38
C ASP A 91 -10.88 -31.37 -3.52
N ALA A 92 -10.67 -32.50 -2.83
CA ALA A 92 -11.57 -33.65 -2.89
C ALA A 92 -12.99 -33.32 -2.41
N GLY A 93 -13.15 -32.40 -1.45
CA GLY A 93 -14.46 -31.98 -0.93
C GLY A 93 -15.26 -31.18 -1.95
N ARG A 94 -14.59 -30.30 -2.71
CA ARG A 94 -15.16 -29.56 -3.84
C ARG A 94 -15.46 -30.47 -5.01
N VAL A 95 -14.57 -31.42 -5.34
CA VAL A 95 -14.84 -32.42 -6.38
C VAL A 95 -16.09 -33.24 -6.04
N ALA A 96 -16.28 -33.65 -4.78
CA ALA A 96 -17.49 -34.37 -4.38
C ALA A 96 -18.76 -33.52 -4.52
N GLN A 97 -18.67 -32.19 -4.44
CA GLN A 97 -19.78 -31.28 -4.74
C GLN A 97 -20.01 -31.18 -6.25
N MET A 98 -18.94 -31.02 -7.03
CA MET A 98 -18.96 -30.98 -8.50
C MET A 98 -19.54 -32.25 -9.11
N GLN A 99 -19.13 -33.43 -8.63
CA GLN A 99 -19.68 -34.73 -9.07
C GLN A 99 -21.18 -34.85 -8.78
N ARG A 100 -21.65 -34.31 -7.65
CA ARG A 100 -23.09 -34.26 -7.34
C ARG A 100 -23.84 -33.28 -8.24
N MET A 101 -23.26 -32.12 -8.55
CA MET A 101 -23.82 -31.13 -9.48
C MET A 101 -24.04 -31.73 -10.87
N TYR A 102 -23.06 -32.49 -11.35
CA TYR A 102 -23.06 -33.06 -12.69
C TYR A 102 -23.49 -34.53 -12.76
N ALA A 103 -24.07 -35.09 -11.69
CA ALA A 103 -24.49 -36.49 -11.65
C ALA A 103 -25.48 -36.89 -12.76
N ASN A 104 -26.32 -35.93 -13.20
CA ASN A 104 -27.29 -36.12 -14.29
C ASN A 104 -26.80 -35.59 -15.65
N HIS A 105 -25.51 -35.23 -15.77
CA HIS A 105 -24.90 -34.68 -16.99
C HIS A 105 -23.79 -35.63 -17.48
N PRO A 106 -24.14 -36.73 -18.18
CA PRO A 106 -23.19 -37.80 -18.54
C PRO A 106 -22.09 -37.34 -19.52
N ASN A 107 -22.25 -36.18 -20.11
CA ASN A 107 -21.33 -35.47 -21.00
C ASN A 107 -20.25 -34.66 -20.24
N VAL A 108 -20.27 -34.64 -18.92
CA VAL A 108 -19.32 -33.90 -18.08
C VAL A 108 -18.44 -34.87 -17.28
N THR A 109 -17.14 -34.84 -17.53
CA THR A 109 -16.14 -35.60 -16.77
C THR A 109 -15.61 -34.75 -15.61
N CYS A 110 -15.82 -35.22 -14.39
CA CYS A 110 -15.32 -34.56 -13.17
C CYS A 110 -14.06 -35.27 -12.66
N VAL A 111 -12.94 -34.56 -12.55
CA VAL A 111 -11.62 -35.12 -12.21
C VAL A 111 -11.11 -34.50 -10.92
N ASN A 112 -10.68 -35.35 -9.96
CA ASN A 112 -9.91 -34.89 -8.82
C ASN A 112 -8.41 -35.00 -9.12
N SER A 113 -7.76 -33.87 -9.41
CA SER A 113 -6.32 -33.85 -9.67
C SER A 113 -5.77 -32.44 -9.41
N PHE A 114 -4.52 -32.41 -8.93
CA PHE A 114 -3.75 -31.18 -8.83
C PHE A 114 -2.89 -31.03 -10.09
N ILE A 115 -2.97 -29.89 -10.76
CA ILE A 115 -2.19 -29.66 -11.97
C ILE A 115 -0.74 -29.34 -11.59
N ALA A 116 0.17 -30.22 -12.01
CA ALA A 116 1.60 -30.00 -11.93
C ALA A 116 2.16 -29.44 -13.25
N LEU A 117 3.34 -28.84 -13.17
CA LEU A 117 4.08 -28.36 -14.35
C LEU A 117 5.01 -29.44 -14.95
N ASP A 118 5.19 -30.57 -14.26
CA ASP A 118 6.08 -31.65 -14.68
C ASP A 118 5.46 -33.01 -14.37
N GLY A 119 5.93 -34.06 -15.05
CA GLY A 119 5.52 -35.44 -14.80
C GLY A 119 4.13 -35.81 -15.31
N ASP A 120 3.48 -36.73 -14.60
CA ASP A 120 2.20 -37.33 -14.97
C ASP A 120 1.00 -36.40 -14.69
N ASP A 121 1.12 -35.48 -13.74
CA ASP A 121 0.03 -34.57 -13.37
C ASP A 121 0.02 -33.28 -14.20
N ARG A 122 0.72 -33.27 -15.34
CA ARG A 122 0.60 -32.20 -16.34
C ARG A 122 -0.80 -32.21 -16.96
N LEU A 123 -1.35 -31.03 -17.24
CA LEU A 123 -2.71 -30.87 -17.77
C LEU A 123 -3.01 -31.79 -18.97
N ALA A 124 -2.13 -31.81 -19.98
CA ALA A 124 -2.34 -32.65 -21.16
C ALA A 124 -2.48 -34.14 -20.81
N ARG A 125 -1.69 -34.63 -19.85
CA ARG A 125 -1.73 -36.03 -19.42
C ARG A 125 -2.95 -36.35 -18.56
N ILE A 126 -3.42 -35.39 -17.76
CA ILE A 126 -4.68 -35.51 -17.03
C ILE A 126 -5.83 -35.62 -18.03
N LEU A 127 -5.88 -34.75 -19.04
CA LEU A 127 -6.93 -34.76 -20.06
C LEU A 127 -6.94 -36.07 -20.87
N GLU A 128 -5.77 -36.54 -21.32
CA GLU A 128 -5.64 -37.81 -22.05
C GLU A 128 -6.19 -39.01 -21.24
N ARG A 129 -5.93 -39.04 -19.93
CA ARG A 129 -6.43 -40.10 -19.04
C ARG A 129 -7.90 -39.95 -18.69
N ALA A 130 -8.35 -38.72 -18.44
CA ALA A 130 -9.69 -38.42 -17.96
C ALA A 130 -10.74 -38.62 -19.05
N ASN A 131 -10.44 -38.17 -20.28
CA ASN A 131 -11.38 -38.26 -21.38
C ASN A 131 -10.67 -38.43 -22.74
N PRO A 132 -10.37 -39.68 -23.14
CA PRO A 132 -9.73 -39.96 -24.43
C PRO A 132 -10.53 -39.52 -25.66
N ALA A 133 -11.84 -39.22 -25.50
CA ALA A 133 -12.70 -38.73 -26.57
C ALA A 133 -12.63 -37.21 -26.76
N LEU A 134 -11.94 -36.48 -25.86
CA LEU A 134 -11.73 -35.04 -25.99
C LEU A 134 -10.93 -34.74 -27.26
N PRO A 135 -11.49 -34.01 -28.24
CA PRO A 135 -10.75 -33.62 -29.45
C PRO A 135 -9.52 -32.79 -29.10
N ARG A 136 -8.43 -32.92 -29.87
CA ARG A 136 -7.23 -32.09 -29.64
C ARG A 136 -7.51 -30.61 -29.89
N ASP A 137 -8.42 -30.30 -30.81
CA ASP A 137 -8.82 -28.97 -31.26
C ASP A 137 -10.18 -28.52 -30.70
N PHE A 138 -10.48 -28.91 -29.46
CA PHE A 138 -11.73 -28.59 -28.77
C PHE A 138 -12.02 -27.08 -28.68
N ASP A 139 -13.24 -26.71 -28.31
CA ASP A 139 -13.73 -25.35 -28.53
C ASP A 139 -13.21 -24.32 -27.50
N LEU A 140 -13.22 -24.65 -26.21
CA LEU A 140 -12.93 -23.69 -25.14
C LEU A 140 -12.09 -24.28 -24.02
N ILE A 141 -11.02 -23.59 -23.62
CA ILE A 141 -10.34 -23.84 -22.35
C ILE A 141 -10.43 -22.61 -21.43
N SER A 142 -10.73 -22.82 -20.15
CA SER A 142 -10.63 -21.82 -19.09
C SER A 142 -9.51 -22.19 -18.13
N ILE A 143 -8.51 -21.33 -18.04
CA ILE A 143 -7.29 -21.47 -17.24
C ILE A 143 -7.38 -20.45 -16.09
N ASP A 144 -7.72 -20.94 -14.89
CA ASP A 144 -7.91 -20.10 -13.71
C ASP A 144 -7.52 -20.89 -12.44
N ILE A 145 -6.23 -20.93 -12.13
CA ILE A 145 -5.66 -21.61 -10.95
C ILE A 145 -4.93 -20.66 -10.00
N ASP A 146 -5.25 -19.37 -10.06
CA ASP A 146 -4.72 -18.31 -9.19
C ASP A 146 -3.17 -18.25 -9.14
N GLY A 147 -2.45 -18.48 -10.25
CA GLY A 147 -0.99 -18.38 -10.25
C GLY A 147 -0.29 -18.92 -11.50
N ALA A 148 -0.13 -20.25 -11.58
CA ALA A 148 0.75 -20.90 -12.56
C ALA A 148 0.18 -20.96 -14.00
N ASP A 149 -0.89 -20.20 -14.26
CA ASP A 149 -1.69 -20.12 -15.49
C ASP A 149 -0.83 -19.97 -16.75
N TYR A 150 0.13 -19.04 -16.70
CA TYR A 150 1.09 -18.82 -17.80
C TYR A 150 1.85 -20.09 -18.16
N HIS A 151 2.37 -20.81 -17.15
CA HIS A 151 3.21 -21.99 -17.36
C HIS A 151 2.39 -23.17 -17.85
N VAL A 152 1.19 -23.37 -17.28
CA VAL A 152 0.25 -24.41 -17.73
C VAL A 152 -0.13 -24.19 -19.20
N TRP A 153 -0.45 -22.95 -19.60
CA TRP A 153 -0.77 -22.66 -21.00
C TRP A 153 0.44 -22.81 -21.92
N ALA A 154 1.62 -22.34 -21.49
CA ALA A 154 2.84 -22.43 -22.28
C ALA A 154 3.15 -23.89 -22.67
N GLU A 155 3.00 -24.78 -21.71
CA GLU A 155 3.24 -26.22 -21.83
C GLU A 155 2.15 -27.03 -22.54
N LEU A 156 0.98 -26.45 -22.77
CA LEU A 156 -0.10 -27.12 -23.47
C LEU A 156 0.23 -27.20 -24.97
N GLU A 157 0.95 -28.26 -25.38
CA GLU A 157 1.45 -28.44 -26.74
C GLU A 157 0.59 -29.42 -27.58
N VAL A 158 -0.01 -30.43 -26.93
CA VAL A 158 -0.74 -31.51 -27.62
C VAL A 158 -2.17 -31.10 -27.97
N TYR A 159 -2.74 -30.20 -27.19
CA TYR A 159 -4.08 -29.66 -27.37
C TYR A 159 -3.99 -28.24 -27.92
N ASP A 160 -4.90 -27.93 -28.82
CA ASP A 160 -4.94 -26.71 -29.61
C ASP A 160 -6.38 -26.15 -29.63
N PRO A 161 -6.92 -25.67 -28.49
CA PRO A 161 -8.31 -25.24 -28.39
C PRO A 161 -8.61 -24.01 -29.25
N LYS A 162 -9.86 -23.83 -29.72
CA LYS A 162 -10.22 -22.65 -30.54
C LYS A 162 -10.19 -21.34 -29.76
N VAL A 163 -10.60 -21.39 -28.50
CA VAL A 163 -10.69 -20.25 -27.58
C VAL A 163 -9.97 -20.58 -26.27
N VAL A 164 -9.14 -19.66 -25.80
CA VAL A 164 -8.46 -19.72 -24.51
C VAL A 164 -8.92 -18.54 -23.66
N ILE A 165 -9.40 -18.85 -22.46
CA ILE A 165 -9.61 -17.87 -21.38
C ILE A 165 -8.52 -18.12 -20.36
N VAL A 166 -7.83 -17.07 -19.94
CA VAL A 166 -6.75 -17.17 -18.96
C VAL A 166 -6.78 -16.01 -18.00
N GLU A 167 -6.64 -16.31 -16.71
CA GLU A 167 -6.57 -15.30 -15.65
C GLU A 167 -5.23 -14.55 -15.72
N PHE A 168 -5.28 -13.24 -15.47
CA PHE A 168 -4.11 -12.39 -15.31
C PHE A 168 -4.23 -11.56 -14.03
N ASN A 169 -3.10 -11.11 -13.48
CA ASN A 169 -3.12 -10.25 -12.31
C ASN A 169 -3.56 -8.82 -12.72
N PRO A 170 -4.74 -8.36 -12.26
CA PRO A 170 -5.35 -7.10 -12.70
C PRO A 170 -4.67 -5.84 -12.14
N SER A 171 -3.76 -6.01 -11.17
CA SER A 171 -3.01 -4.90 -10.57
C SER A 171 -1.73 -4.56 -11.34
N ILE A 172 -1.27 -5.45 -12.22
CA ILE A 172 -0.03 -5.25 -12.98
C ILE A 172 -0.30 -4.33 -14.17
N PRO A 173 0.43 -3.20 -14.32
CA PRO A 173 0.26 -2.29 -15.45
C PRO A 173 0.47 -2.93 -16.83
N ASN A 174 -0.24 -2.43 -17.85
CA ASN A 174 -0.16 -2.90 -19.24
C ASN A 174 1.26 -2.87 -19.84
N ASN A 175 2.11 -1.95 -19.38
CA ASN A 175 3.48 -1.78 -19.87
C ASN A 175 4.51 -2.67 -19.14
N ILE A 176 4.07 -3.55 -18.25
CA ILE A 176 4.93 -4.44 -17.47
C ILE A 176 4.73 -5.87 -17.99
N VAL A 177 5.82 -6.49 -18.44
CA VAL A 177 5.87 -7.94 -18.69
C VAL A 177 6.36 -8.61 -17.42
N TYR A 178 5.44 -9.18 -16.66
CA TYR A 178 5.72 -10.00 -15.48
C TYR A 178 5.20 -11.41 -15.70
N ILE A 179 6.08 -12.38 -15.52
CA ILE A 179 5.76 -13.81 -15.50
C ILE A 179 6.15 -14.29 -14.12
N GLN A 180 5.20 -14.88 -13.39
CA GLN A 180 5.56 -15.48 -12.10
C GLN A 180 6.59 -16.59 -12.29
N ALA A 181 7.43 -16.84 -11.29
CA ALA A 181 8.39 -17.94 -11.37
C ALA A 181 7.67 -19.29 -11.60
N ARG A 182 8.31 -20.20 -12.32
CA ARG A 182 7.77 -21.52 -12.69
C ARG A 182 7.59 -22.38 -11.44
N SER A 183 6.44 -22.27 -10.79
CA SER A 183 6.08 -22.98 -9.57
C SER A 183 4.57 -22.92 -9.35
N THR A 184 3.99 -24.03 -8.89
CA THR A 184 2.59 -24.11 -8.45
C THR A 184 2.39 -23.66 -7.00
N ASN A 185 3.48 -23.35 -6.28
CA ASN A 185 3.44 -22.83 -4.90
C ASN A 185 3.56 -21.30 -4.83
N ILE A 186 3.49 -20.61 -5.97
CA ILE A 186 3.59 -19.15 -6.09
C ILE A 186 2.27 -18.64 -6.69
N TYR A 187 1.69 -17.63 -6.03
CA TYR A 187 0.38 -17.05 -6.31
C TYR A 187 0.50 -15.56 -6.63
N HIS A 188 1.44 -15.21 -7.52
CA HIS A 188 1.62 -13.82 -7.94
C HIS A 188 0.71 -13.48 -9.14
N GLY A 189 0.38 -14.49 -9.94
CA GLY A 189 -0.22 -14.30 -11.26
C GLY A 189 0.77 -13.68 -12.25
N SER A 190 0.39 -13.67 -13.53
CA SER A 190 1.19 -13.06 -14.59
C SER A 190 0.50 -11.82 -15.16
N SER A 191 1.28 -10.92 -15.76
CA SER A 191 0.76 -9.73 -16.44
C SER A 191 -0.03 -10.09 -17.69
N LEU A 192 -1.02 -9.26 -18.05
CA LEU A 192 -1.73 -9.36 -19.33
C LEU A 192 -0.76 -9.30 -20.53
N ALA A 193 0.25 -8.43 -20.47
CA ALA A 193 1.26 -8.31 -21.53
C ALA A 193 2.01 -9.63 -21.78
N ALA A 194 2.41 -10.34 -20.71
CA ALA A 194 3.06 -11.64 -20.83
C ALA A 194 2.15 -12.69 -21.50
N LEU A 195 0.86 -12.71 -21.15
CA LEU A 195 -0.10 -13.64 -21.73
C LEU A 195 -0.40 -13.34 -23.20
N ILE A 196 -0.42 -12.06 -23.60
CA ILE A 196 -0.52 -11.66 -25.01
C ILE A 196 0.69 -12.15 -25.79
N ASP A 197 1.90 -11.98 -25.26
CA ASP A 197 3.14 -12.46 -25.89
C ASP A 197 3.14 -13.98 -26.03
N LEU A 198 2.63 -14.70 -25.02
CA LEU A 198 2.48 -16.15 -25.08
C LEU A 198 1.44 -16.58 -26.12
N GLY A 199 0.26 -15.95 -26.11
CA GLY A 199 -0.80 -16.20 -27.07
C GLY A 199 -0.30 -16.06 -28.50
N LYS A 200 0.39 -14.96 -28.81
CA LYS A 200 1.00 -14.72 -30.13
C LYS A 200 1.98 -15.82 -30.53
N LYS A 201 2.86 -16.26 -29.61
CA LYS A 201 3.79 -17.38 -29.85
C LYS A 201 3.07 -18.70 -30.13
N LYS A 202 1.90 -18.91 -29.52
CA LYS A 202 1.07 -20.11 -29.69
C LYS A 202 0.05 -20.00 -30.83
N GLY A 203 0.04 -18.90 -31.60
CA GLY A 203 -0.88 -18.73 -32.73
C GLY A 203 -2.27 -18.22 -32.36
N TYR A 204 -2.38 -17.49 -31.26
CA TYR A 204 -3.61 -16.87 -30.76
C TYR A 204 -3.55 -15.34 -30.79
N GLU A 205 -4.71 -14.71 -30.89
CA GLU A 205 -4.88 -13.25 -30.84
C GLU A 205 -5.87 -12.88 -29.74
N LEU A 206 -5.59 -11.77 -29.03
CA LEU A 206 -6.48 -11.22 -28.01
C LEU A 206 -7.72 -10.61 -28.65
N VAL A 207 -8.91 -11.00 -28.18
CA VAL A 207 -10.19 -10.43 -28.66
C VAL A 207 -10.95 -9.67 -27.58
N SER A 208 -10.75 -9.99 -26.30
CA SER A 208 -11.43 -9.28 -25.21
C SER A 208 -10.68 -9.43 -23.88
N THR A 209 -11.01 -8.55 -22.93
CA THR A 209 -10.61 -8.68 -21.53
C THR A 209 -11.78 -8.30 -20.63
N THR A 210 -11.95 -9.03 -19.53
CA THR A 210 -12.72 -8.58 -18.35
C THR A 210 -11.76 -7.94 -17.34
N THR A 211 -12.16 -7.85 -16.07
CA THR A 211 -11.30 -7.39 -14.98
C THR A 211 -10.14 -8.35 -14.74
N PHE A 212 -10.39 -9.66 -14.77
CA PHE A 212 -9.43 -10.70 -14.37
C PHE A 212 -9.02 -11.62 -15.53
N ASN A 213 -9.87 -11.77 -16.55
CA ASN A 213 -9.67 -12.77 -17.60
C ASN A 213 -9.39 -12.15 -18.96
N ALA A 214 -8.46 -12.75 -19.70
CA ALA A 214 -8.15 -12.43 -21.08
C ALA A 214 -8.69 -13.51 -22.02
N PHE A 215 -9.26 -13.09 -23.14
CA PHE A 215 -9.90 -13.97 -24.12
C PHE A 215 -9.10 -13.97 -25.40
N PHE A 216 -8.64 -15.16 -25.78
CA PHE A 216 -7.86 -15.40 -26.96
C PHE A 216 -8.58 -16.34 -27.92
N VAL A 217 -8.47 -16.08 -29.21
CA VAL A 217 -8.95 -16.99 -30.26
C VAL A 217 -7.78 -17.37 -31.15
N LYS A 218 -7.83 -18.55 -31.77
CA LYS A 218 -6.84 -18.91 -32.80
C LYS A 218 -6.79 -17.83 -33.87
N LYS A 219 -5.58 -17.53 -34.35
CA LYS A 219 -5.31 -16.48 -35.32
C LYS A 219 -6.21 -16.57 -36.58
N GLN A 220 -6.56 -17.77 -37.02
CA GLN A 220 -7.45 -17.98 -38.18
C GLN A 220 -8.87 -17.42 -37.98
N TYR A 221 -9.34 -17.30 -36.73
CA TYR A 221 -10.67 -16.75 -36.40
C TYR A 221 -10.63 -15.26 -36.07
N TYR A 222 -9.46 -14.67 -35.86
CA TYR A 222 -9.33 -13.29 -35.36
C TYR A 222 -10.03 -12.26 -36.25
N ALA A 223 -9.93 -12.40 -37.58
CA ALA A 223 -10.54 -11.50 -38.55
C ALA A 223 -12.08 -11.44 -38.43
N LEU A 224 -12.73 -12.48 -37.88
CA LEU A 224 -14.18 -12.54 -37.68
C LEU A 224 -14.68 -11.55 -36.62
N PHE A 225 -13.80 -11.04 -35.77
CA PHE A 225 -14.15 -10.14 -34.67
C PHE A 225 -14.08 -8.67 -35.04
N HIS A 226 -13.61 -8.33 -36.25
CA HIS A 226 -13.49 -6.96 -36.76
C HIS A 226 -12.75 -6.01 -35.81
N ILE A 227 -11.72 -6.51 -35.12
CA ILE A 227 -10.83 -5.71 -34.28
C ILE A 227 -9.65 -5.28 -35.15
N GLU A 228 -9.56 -4.00 -35.48
CA GLU A 228 -8.49 -3.46 -36.33
C GLU A 228 -7.15 -3.35 -35.60
N ASP A 229 -7.18 -3.13 -34.29
CA ASP A 229 -5.99 -2.91 -33.46
C ASP A 229 -6.16 -3.52 -32.06
N ASN A 230 -5.48 -4.63 -31.80
CA ASN A 230 -5.48 -5.28 -30.49
C ASN A 230 -4.32 -4.83 -29.56
N ASP A 231 -3.79 -3.62 -29.73
CA ASP A 231 -2.88 -3.03 -28.73
C ASP A 231 -3.49 -3.10 -27.33
N ILE A 232 -2.69 -3.52 -26.36
CA ILE A 232 -3.15 -3.79 -24.99
C ILE A 232 -3.87 -2.59 -24.38
N ASN A 233 -3.45 -1.35 -24.68
CA ASN A 233 -4.09 -0.16 -24.12
C ASN A 233 -5.44 0.13 -24.78
N LYS A 234 -5.66 -0.31 -26.02
CA LYS A 234 -6.97 -0.25 -26.69
C LYS A 234 -7.90 -1.37 -26.26
N MET A 235 -7.36 -2.45 -25.69
CA MET A 235 -8.12 -3.62 -25.25
C MET A 235 -8.47 -3.60 -23.75
N HIS A 236 -7.61 -3.02 -22.91
CA HIS A 236 -7.69 -3.11 -21.45
C HIS A 236 -7.32 -1.80 -20.73
N ASP A 237 -8.19 -1.36 -19.83
CA ASP A 237 -7.87 -0.33 -18.83
C ASP A 237 -7.50 -1.03 -17.51
N VAL A 238 -6.33 -0.69 -16.94
CA VAL A 238 -5.86 -1.28 -15.67
C VAL A 238 -6.80 -0.83 -14.54
N THR A 239 -7.51 -1.79 -13.93
CA THR A 239 -8.63 -1.51 -13.02
C THR A 239 -8.20 -1.17 -11.59
N MET A 240 -7.09 -1.74 -11.14
CA MET A 240 -6.62 -1.61 -9.75
C MET A 240 -5.13 -1.29 -9.61
N PRO A 241 -4.61 -0.25 -10.30
CA PRO A 241 -3.21 0.12 -10.19
C PRO A 241 -2.90 0.74 -8.83
N THR A 242 -1.75 0.40 -8.26
CA THR A 242 -1.13 1.17 -7.17
C THR A 242 -0.04 2.04 -7.77
N GLU A 243 -0.24 3.35 -7.78
CA GLU A 243 0.68 4.31 -8.40
C GLU A 243 1.60 4.90 -7.33
N PHE A 244 2.90 4.88 -7.57
CA PHE A 244 3.91 5.43 -6.65
C PHE A 244 4.56 6.66 -7.27
N PHE A 245 4.81 7.68 -6.45
CA PHE A 245 5.61 8.84 -6.84
C PHE A 245 6.45 9.33 -5.66
N GLN A 246 7.51 10.08 -5.97
CA GLN A 246 8.47 10.57 -5.00
C GLN A 246 8.35 12.09 -4.91
N LEU A 247 8.39 12.61 -3.68
CA LEU A 247 8.53 14.04 -3.42
C LEU A 247 10.01 14.42 -3.38
N TYR A 248 10.31 15.71 -3.55
CA TYR A 248 11.68 16.23 -3.59
C TYR A 248 12.50 15.98 -2.32
N ASP A 249 11.83 15.81 -1.18
CA ASP A 249 12.45 15.47 0.11
C ASP A 249 12.72 13.96 0.27
N GLY A 250 12.41 13.14 -0.73
CA GLY A 250 12.52 11.68 -0.66
C GLY A 250 11.31 10.97 -0.05
N THR A 251 10.24 11.69 0.31
CA THR A 251 8.99 11.06 0.74
C THR A 251 8.33 10.29 -0.40
N ILE A 252 8.01 9.02 -0.18
CA ILE A 252 7.24 8.20 -1.13
C ILE A 252 5.74 8.42 -0.89
N LYS A 253 4.97 8.53 -1.96
CA LYS A 253 3.51 8.64 -1.91
C LYS A 253 2.85 7.62 -2.81
N ILE A 254 1.70 7.12 -2.38
CA ILE A 254 0.86 6.24 -3.20
C ILE A 254 -0.49 6.86 -3.52
N THR A 255 -1.02 6.48 -4.68
CA THR A 255 -2.38 6.77 -5.10
C THR A 255 -2.96 5.60 -5.91
N GLY A 256 -4.23 5.68 -6.30
CA GLY A 256 -4.95 4.56 -6.91
C GLY A 256 -5.42 3.56 -5.84
N CYS A 257 -5.10 2.27 -6.02
CA CYS A 257 -5.49 1.21 -5.10
C CYS A 257 -4.59 1.21 -3.84
N LYS A 258 -5.06 1.81 -2.76
CA LYS A 258 -4.33 1.89 -1.47
C LYS A 258 -4.67 0.72 -0.53
N LYS A 259 -4.85 -0.47 -1.09
CA LYS A 259 -5.30 -1.66 -0.38
C LYS A 259 -4.61 -2.90 -0.94
N LEU A 260 -4.10 -3.76 -0.06
CA LEU A 260 -3.72 -5.13 -0.38
C LEU A 260 -4.99 -5.93 -0.71
N ILE A 261 -5.34 -6.03 -2.00
CA ILE A 261 -6.63 -6.50 -2.52
C ILE A 261 -7.07 -7.83 -1.87
N TRP A 262 -6.19 -8.84 -1.92
CA TRP A 262 -6.48 -10.19 -1.44
C TRP A 262 -6.44 -10.35 0.10
N LYS A 263 -5.67 -9.51 0.81
CA LYS A 263 -5.62 -9.52 2.29
C LYS A 263 -6.58 -8.55 2.96
N LYS A 264 -7.20 -7.68 2.15
CA LYS A 264 -8.13 -6.63 2.55
C LYS A 264 -7.57 -5.61 3.55
N LEU A 265 -6.27 -5.38 3.54
CA LEU A 265 -5.57 -4.43 4.42
C LEU A 265 -5.23 -3.12 3.69
N PRO A 266 -5.29 -1.95 4.35
CA PRO A 266 -4.83 -0.70 3.74
C PRO A 266 -3.31 -0.69 3.57
N ILE A 267 -2.83 0.08 2.60
CA ILE A 267 -1.41 0.41 2.46
C ILE A 267 -1.24 1.83 3.00
N ASN A 268 -0.46 2.00 4.07
CA ASN A 268 -0.16 3.33 4.60
C ASN A 268 1.14 3.85 4.00
N ASP A 269 1.16 5.12 3.58
CA ASP A 269 2.38 5.76 3.08
C ASP A 269 3.56 5.60 4.04
N GLN A 270 3.33 5.64 5.36
CA GLN A 270 4.39 5.58 6.37
C GLN A 270 5.15 4.24 6.37
N ASP A 271 4.48 3.15 6.00
CA ASP A 271 5.02 1.79 6.07
C ASP A 271 5.94 1.45 4.88
N ILE A 272 5.92 2.27 3.82
CA ILE A 272 6.65 2.04 2.56
C ILE A 272 7.83 3.01 2.37
N GLN A 273 8.14 3.80 3.39
CA GLN A 273 9.20 4.80 3.30
C GLN A 273 10.57 4.14 3.39
N VAL A 274 11.48 4.55 2.51
CA VAL A 274 12.87 4.10 2.54
C VAL A 274 13.69 4.89 3.57
N LEU A 275 13.48 6.22 3.62
CA LEU A 275 14.18 7.10 4.55
C LEU A 275 13.36 7.35 5.84
N PRO A 276 14.00 7.42 7.02
CA PRO A 276 13.34 7.93 8.22
C PRO A 276 12.96 9.40 8.02
N ALA A 277 11.95 9.89 8.76
CA ALA A 277 11.47 11.27 8.61
C ALA A 277 12.58 12.31 8.80
N SER A 278 13.57 12.04 9.66
CA SER A 278 14.72 12.90 9.93
C SER A 278 15.71 13.07 8.77
N GLU A 279 15.65 12.18 7.78
CA GLU A 279 16.52 12.21 6.59
C GLU A 279 15.78 12.67 5.34
N ARG A 280 14.48 12.99 5.45
CA ARG A 280 13.69 13.47 4.33
C ARG A 280 13.85 14.98 4.19
N GLY A 281 14.81 15.38 3.37
CA GLY A 281 15.10 16.77 3.03
C GLY A 281 15.42 16.91 1.56
N PHE A 282 15.15 18.09 0.97
CA PHE A 282 15.48 18.33 -0.42
C PHE A 282 17.01 18.49 -0.57
N PRO A 283 17.70 17.61 -1.32
CA PRO A 283 19.16 17.58 -1.33
C PRO A 283 19.82 18.77 -2.04
N CYS A 284 19.06 19.50 -2.86
CA CYS A 284 19.54 20.64 -3.64
C CYS A 284 19.09 21.98 -3.06
N LEU A 285 18.75 22.04 -1.77
CA LEU A 285 18.51 23.32 -1.11
C LEU A 285 19.77 24.21 -1.28
N PRO A 286 19.62 25.45 -1.80
CA PRO A 286 20.75 26.37 -1.89
C PRO A 286 21.35 26.56 -0.50
N THR A 287 22.66 26.39 -0.39
CA THR A 287 23.41 26.50 0.86
C THR A 287 23.24 27.87 1.51
N ASP A 288 23.11 28.93 0.71
CA ASP A 288 22.86 30.30 1.17
C ASP A 288 21.45 30.52 1.74
N PHE A 289 20.55 29.55 1.59
CA PHE A 289 19.18 29.56 2.11
C PHE A 289 18.91 28.45 3.12
N ASP A 290 19.93 27.69 3.53
CA ASP A 290 19.81 26.65 4.55
C ASP A 290 20.88 26.82 5.64
N ILE A 291 20.47 27.53 6.70
CA ILE A 291 21.29 27.79 7.88
C ILE A 291 21.71 26.49 8.58
N VAL A 292 20.94 25.40 8.41
CA VAL A 292 21.24 24.09 8.98
C VAL A 292 22.37 23.44 8.22
N SER A 293 22.28 23.35 6.89
CA SER A 293 23.36 22.83 6.03
C SER A 293 24.66 23.63 6.19
N THR A 294 24.57 24.96 6.35
CA THR A 294 25.74 25.81 6.61
C THR A 294 26.38 25.47 7.95
N ALA A 295 25.55 25.32 9.00
CA ALA A 295 26.03 24.91 10.31
C ALA A 295 26.64 23.51 10.31
N GLU A 296 26.07 22.55 9.60
CA GLU A 296 26.63 21.20 9.50
C GLU A 296 28.02 21.18 8.86
N LYS A 297 28.20 21.87 7.73
CA LYS A 297 29.52 21.98 7.07
C LYS A 297 30.55 22.67 7.96
N HIS A 298 30.13 23.71 8.69
CA HIS A 298 31.01 24.40 9.64
C HIS A 298 31.38 23.48 10.81
N PHE A 299 30.43 22.67 11.30
CA PHE A 299 30.68 21.69 12.35
C PHE A 299 31.66 20.60 11.93
N GLU A 300 31.52 20.05 10.72
CA GLU A 300 32.48 19.09 10.18
C GLU A 300 33.88 19.68 10.03
N THR A 301 33.97 20.94 9.58
CA THR A 301 35.22 21.68 9.46
C THR A 301 35.87 21.88 10.82
N CYS A 302 35.08 22.33 11.81
CA CYS A 302 35.53 22.49 13.20
C CYS A 302 36.06 21.18 13.78
N ARG A 303 35.39 20.04 13.55
CA ARG A 303 35.86 18.72 14.00
C ARG A 303 37.17 18.30 13.33
N ARG A 304 37.33 18.54 12.03
CA ARG A 304 38.56 18.21 11.29
C ARG A 304 39.75 19.04 11.77
N GLU A 305 39.52 20.30 12.09
CA GLU A 305 40.55 21.27 12.48
C GLU A 305 40.74 21.38 13.99
N GLN A 306 39.99 20.59 14.78
CA GLN A 306 39.96 20.65 16.25
C GLN A 306 39.71 22.06 16.79
N ARG A 307 38.85 22.80 16.10
CA ARG A 307 38.47 24.17 16.44
C ARG A 307 37.14 24.17 17.16
N GLN A 308 37.04 24.96 18.22
CA GLN A 308 35.80 25.16 18.96
C GLN A 308 35.19 26.51 18.58
N ASP A 309 34.08 26.49 17.84
CA ASP A 309 33.39 27.71 17.38
C ASP A 309 31.95 27.76 17.91
N VAL A 310 31.83 27.82 19.23
CA VAL A 310 30.53 27.84 19.94
C VAL A 310 29.70 29.06 19.55
N ASP A 311 30.35 30.20 19.34
CA ASP A 311 29.69 31.48 19.01
C ASP A 311 29.00 31.44 17.66
N PHE A 312 29.64 30.82 16.65
CA PHE A 312 29.05 30.63 15.33
C PHE A 312 27.70 29.91 15.42
N PHE A 313 27.62 28.79 16.13
CA PHE A 313 26.40 27.99 16.25
C PHE A 313 25.29 28.69 17.03
N ILE A 314 25.65 29.43 18.09
CA ILE A 314 24.68 30.23 18.85
C ILE A 314 24.11 31.35 17.97
N GLN A 315 24.96 32.07 17.24
CA GLN A 315 24.53 33.15 16.35
C GLN A 315 23.63 32.61 15.22
N HIS A 316 24.04 31.51 14.59
CA HIS A 316 23.25 30.88 13.53
C HIS A 316 21.92 30.34 14.06
N GLY A 317 21.90 29.75 15.26
CA GLY A 317 20.65 29.34 15.93
C GLY A 317 19.70 30.53 16.16
N ARG A 318 20.22 31.70 16.56
CA ARG A 318 19.42 32.93 16.73
C ARG A 318 18.84 33.46 15.43
N GLU A 319 19.62 33.44 14.36
CA GLU A 319 19.16 33.85 13.02
C GLU A 319 18.13 32.86 12.44
N ALA A 320 18.22 31.59 12.83
CA ALA A 320 17.34 30.51 12.39
C ALA A 320 15.99 30.47 13.12
N PHE A 321 15.94 30.95 14.37
CA PHE A 321 14.81 30.79 15.31
C PHE A 321 13.42 31.13 14.74
N GLN A 322 13.31 32.11 13.85
CA GLN A 322 12.03 32.53 13.26
C GLN A 322 11.77 31.97 11.86
N LYS A 323 12.77 31.32 11.24
CA LYS A 323 12.75 30.92 9.84
C LYS A 323 12.65 29.39 9.67
N TYR A 324 13.11 28.62 10.66
CA TYR A 324 13.20 27.16 10.59
C TYR A 324 12.42 26.48 11.72
N SER A 325 12.29 25.16 11.63
CA SER A 325 11.62 24.36 12.67
C SER A 325 12.44 24.35 13.97
N GLU A 326 11.79 24.15 15.12
CA GLU A 326 12.49 24.08 16.41
C GLU A 326 13.49 22.94 16.47
N GLU A 327 13.22 21.84 15.75
CA GLU A 327 14.10 20.67 15.69
C GLU A 327 15.40 21.01 14.96
N ASP A 328 15.30 21.72 13.84
CA ASP A 328 16.44 22.18 13.04
C ASP A 328 17.29 23.19 13.81
N VAL A 329 16.64 24.18 14.42
CA VAL A 329 17.33 25.21 15.21
C VAL A 329 17.97 24.57 16.46
N GLY A 330 17.27 23.66 17.12
CA GLY A 330 17.81 22.88 18.25
C GLY A 330 19.02 22.05 17.85
N ARG A 331 19.01 21.43 16.67
CA ARG A 331 20.16 20.70 16.11
C ARG A 331 21.38 21.60 15.92
N VAL A 332 21.20 22.78 15.31
CA VAL A 332 22.28 23.77 15.15
C VAL A 332 22.85 24.19 16.49
N LEU A 333 22.00 24.47 17.48
CA LEU A 333 22.44 24.85 18.82
C LEU A 333 23.22 23.72 19.53
N ARG A 334 22.84 22.46 19.33
CA ARG A 334 23.56 21.32 19.91
C ARG A 334 24.97 21.13 19.30
N PHE A 335 25.22 21.56 18.06
CA PHE A 335 26.59 21.58 17.53
C PHE A 335 27.53 22.46 18.37
N ALA A 336 27.02 23.53 18.98
CA ALA A 336 27.78 24.37 19.90
C ALA A 336 28.32 23.59 21.12
N ILE A 337 27.62 22.55 21.56
CA ILE A 337 28.03 21.67 22.67
C ILE A 337 28.94 20.56 22.16
N GLN A 338 28.58 19.97 21.02
CA GLN A 338 29.27 18.82 20.45
C GLN A 338 30.66 19.15 19.89
N VAL A 339 30.91 20.42 19.55
CA VAL A 339 32.20 20.88 19.03
C VAL A 339 33.26 21.01 20.13
N CYS A 340 32.85 21.11 21.40
CA CYS A 340 33.75 21.12 22.53
C CYS A 340 34.24 19.69 22.83
N ASP A 341 35.49 19.54 23.26
CA ASP A 341 36.05 18.23 23.60
C ASP A 341 36.01 17.94 25.11
N ASP A 342 36.37 18.94 25.92
CA ASP A 342 36.45 18.83 27.38
C ASP A 342 35.08 18.94 28.08
N ALA A 343 34.93 18.25 29.22
CA ALA A 343 33.68 18.24 29.98
C ALA A 343 33.33 19.63 30.56
N LYS A 344 34.32 20.43 30.96
CA LYS A 344 34.12 21.79 31.47
C LYS A 344 33.62 22.72 30.36
N GLU A 345 34.19 22.62 29.17
CA GLU A 345 33.81 23.42 27.99
C GLU A 345 32.44 23.02 27.47
N LYS A 346 32.11 21.73 27.44
CA LYS A 346 30.77 21.23 27.13
C LYS A 346 29.72 21.78 28.09
N ASN A 347 30.01 21.81 29.38
CA ASN A 347 29.10 22.38 30.37
C ASN A 347 28.92 23.89 30.16
N ALA A 348 29.99 24.63 29.92
CA ALA A 348 29.92 26.06 29.63
C ALA A 348 29.11 26.36 28.35
N ALA A 349 29.33 25.59 27.27
CA ALA A 349 28.55 25.71 26.05
C ALA A 349 27.08 25.33 26.26
N ALA A 350 26.79 24.27 27.02
CA ALA A 350 25.43 23.86 27.35
C ALA A 350 24.68 24.92 28.16
N ASP A 351 25.32 25.58 29.12
CA ASP A 351 24.71 26.68 29.87
C ASP A 351 24.38 27.88 28.95
N ARG A 352 25.24 28.20 27.99
CA ARG A 352 24.97 29.25 26.99
C ARG A 352 23.80 28.89 26.08
N VAL A 353 23.77 27.66 25.56
CA VAL A 353 22.67 27.16 24.72
C VAL A 353 21.37 27.11 25.52
N TRP A 354 21.43 26.71 26.78
CA TRP A 354 20.27 26.70 27.68
C TRP A 354 19.64 28.09 27.83
N HIS A 355 20.45 29.13 28.01
CA HIS A 355 19.95 30.52 28.05
C HIS A 355 19.28 30.92 26.74
N VAL A 356 19.84 30.56 25.59
CA VAL A 356 19.23 30.83 24.27
C VAL A 356 17.87 30.13 24.13
N CYS A 357 17.78 28.85 24.52
CA CYS A 357 16.53 28.11 24.50
C CYS A 357 15.46 28.71 25.43
N ILE A 358 15.86 29.26 26.59
CA ILE A 358 14.94 30.01 27.48
C ILE A 358 14.44 31.28 26.80
N GLU A 359 15.32 32.06 26.16
CA GLU A 359 14.92 33.26 25.43
C GLU A 359 13.92 32.94 24.31
N PHE A 360 14.18 31.87 23.56
CA PHE A 360 13.28 31.36 22.51
C PHE A 360 11.92 30.94 23.06
N TYR A 361 11.91 30.17 24.15
CA TYR A 361 10.70 29.83 24.89
C TYR A 361 9.90 31.07 25.30
N GLN A 362 10.55 32.07 25.90
CA GLN A 362 9.89 33.30 26.36
C GLN A 362 9.32 34.10 25.18
N GLN A 363 10.04 34.15 24.06
CA GLN A 363 9.58 34.84 22.87
C GLN A 363 8.35 34.17 22.25
N GLU A 364 8.32 32.84 22.13
CA GLU A 364 7.14 32.12 21.64
C GLU A 364 5.95 32.25 22.61
N LEU A 365 6.21 32.25 23.92
CA LEU A 365 5.18 32.48 24.93
C LEU A 365 4.55 33.89 24.80
N SER A 366 5.37 34.92 24.58
CA SER A 366 4.89 36.30 24.38
C SER A 366 4.02 36.46 23.13
N ARG A 367 4.21 35.59 22.13
CA ARG A 367 3.42 35.53 20.89
C ARG A 367 2.17 34.66 21.02
N GLY A 368 1.96 34.02 22.17
CA GLY A 368 0.85 33.08 22.38
C GLY A 368 1.00 31.75 21.63
N LYS A 369 2.22 31.39 21.19
CA LYS A 369 2.51 30.16 20.45
C LYS A 369 2.92 29.03 21.41
N HIS A 370 1.99 28.54 22.22
CA HIS A 370 2.30 27.61 23.32
C HIS A 370 2.84 26.25 22.83
N GLN A 371 2.37 25.73 21.70
CA GLN A 371 2.89 24.47 21.13
C GLN A 371 4.38 24.58 20.75
N HIS A 372 4.80 25.73 20.23
CA HIS A 372 6.21 25.99 19.91
C HIS A 372 7.03 26.20 21.18
N ALA A 373 6.47 26.90 22.18
CA ALA A 373 7.10 27.05 23.49
C ALA A 373 7.36 25.70 24.19
N ILE A 374 6.43 24.73 24.08
CA ILE A 374 6.59 23.37 24.60
C ILE A 374 7.80 22.66 23.96
N LYS A 375 8.03 22.84 22.65
CA LYS A 375 9.19 22.22 21.98
C LYS A 375 10.51 22.74 22.54
N TRP A 376 10.62 24.05 22.80
CA TRP A 376 11.81 24.63 23.43
C TRP A 376 12.02 24.17 24.87
N LEU A 377 10.95 23.98 25.63
CA LEU A 377 11.03 23.40 26.98
C LEU A 377 11.54 21.95 26.96
N LYS A 378 11.14 21.15 25.96
CA LYS A 378 11.67 19.80 25.76
C LYS A 378 13.14 19.84 25.32
N GLU A 379 13.52 20.79 24.48
CA GLU A 379 14.90 20.97 24.02
C GLU A 379 15.85 21.27 25.19
N LEU A 380 15.43 22.03 26.20
CA LEU A 380 16.22 22.27 27.41
C LEU A 380 16.68 20.95 28.09
N LEU A 381 15.79 19.95 28.16
CA LEU A 381 16.12 18.65 28.75
C LEU A 381 17.17 17.88 27.94
N LEU A 382 17.26 18.12 26.63
CA LEU A 382 18.28 17.54 25.75
C LEU A 382 19.62 18.27 25.89
N VAL A 383 19.59 19.59 26.05
CA VAL A 383 20.79 20.44 26.22
C VAL A 383 21.49 20.14 27.54
N LYS A 384 20.73 19.97 28.64
CA LYS A 384 21.27 19.68 29.97
C LYS A 384 20.56 18.49 30.62
N PRO A 385 20.93 17.24 30.25
CA PRO A 385 20.32 16.03 30.80
C PRO A 385 20.50 15.86 32.31
N ARG A 386 21.50 16.53 32.89
CA ARG A 386 21.82 16.57 34.33
C ARG A 386 21.45 17.91 34.98
N CYS A 387 20.35 18.54 34.56
CA CYS A 387 19.79 19.69 35.26
C CYS A 387 19.34 19.32 36.69
N SER A 388 19.39 20.30 37.58
CA SER A 388 19.00 20.19 38.98
C SER A 388 17.51 19.85 39.12
N PRO A 389 17.08 19.24 40.24
CA PRO A 389 15.67 18.97 40.49
C PRO A 389 14.78 20.21 40.36
N SER A 390 15.27 21.38 40.81
CA SER A 390 14.55 22.65 40.71
C SER A 390 14.39 23.14 39.27
N GLU A 391 15.43 23.04 38.44
CA GLU A 391 15.36 23.37 37.01
C GLU A 391 14.39 22.44 36.26
N ARG A 392 14.43 21.12 36.54
CA ARG A 392 13.48 20.17 35.94
C ARG A 392 12.05 20.45 36.36
N ALA A 393 11.83 20.71 37.65
CA ALA A 393 10.51 21.06 38.17
C ALA A 393 9.97 22.31 37.45
N TRP A 394 10.81 23.32 37.22
CA TRP A 394 10.44 24.51 36.47
C TRP A 394 10.08 24.22 35.00
N ILE A 395 10.85 23.38 34.31
CA ILE A 395 10.55 22.98 32.91
C ILE A 395 9.19 22.28 32.84
N PHE A 396 8.96 21.31 33.71
CA PHE A 396 7.70 20.56 33.71
C PHE A 396 6.51 21.44 34.11
N ALA A 397 6.68 22.32 35.09
CA ALA A 397 5.63 23.28 35.47
C ALA A 397 5.28 24.19 34.28
N SER A 398 6.29 24.75 33.62
CA SER A 398 6.13 25.61 32.45
C SER A 398 5.49 24.88 31.25
N THR A 399 5.81 23.59 31.08
CA THR A 399 5.24 22.74 30.03
C THR A 399 3.76 22.49 30.29
N GLY A 400 3.42 22.12 31.52
CA GLY A 400 2.03 21.90 31.94
C GLY A 400 1.19 23.18 31.84
N GLU A 401 1.75 24.35 32.16
CA GLU A 401 1.08 25.63 31.94
C GLU A 401 0.79 25.93 30.48
N CYS A 402 1.70 25.57 29.57
CA CYS A 402 1.48 25.72 28.14
C CYS A 402 0.32 24.82 27.67
N PHE A 403 0.30 23.54 28.05
CA PHE A 403 -0.82 22.63 27.74
C PHE A 403 -2.15 23.10 28.34
N LEU A 404 -2.12 23.67 29.56
CA LEU A 404 -3.30 24.24 30.20
C LEU A 404 -3.91 25.40 29.38
N ARG A 405 -3.08 26.20 28.72
CA ARG A 405 -3.52 27.28 27.81
C ARG A 405 -4.08 26.74 26.50
N GLU A 406 -3.53 25.65 26.01
CA GLU A 406 -3.99 24.92 24.81
C GLU A 406 -5.24 24.07 25.07
N ARG A 407 -5.69 23.98 26.34
CA ARG A 407 -6.85 23.18 26.79
C ARG A 407 -6.66 21.66 26.66
N ASP A 408 -5.41 21.21 26.57
CA ASP A 408 -5.05 19.80 26.70
C ASP A 408 -4.85 19.50 28.20
N PHE A 409 -5.97 19.22 28.87
CA PHE A 409 -5.98 19.08 30.33
C PHE A 409 -5.28 17.81 30.81
N GLU A 410 -5.29 16.74 30.02
CA GLU A 410 -4.63 15.47 30.38
C GLU A 410 -3.11 15.66 30.40
N GLN A 411 -2.54 16.22 29.32
CA GLN A 411 -1.11 16.51 29.29
C GLN A 411 -0.72 17.56 30.33
N ALA A 412 -1.55 18.60 30.51
CA ALA A 412 -1.30 19.62 31.53
C ALA A 412 -1.23 19.03 32.94
N GLU A 413 -2.14 18.11 33.28
CA GLU A 413 -2.14 17.44 34.58
C GLU A 413 -0.88 16.61 34.79
N PHE A 414 -0.52 15.76 33.81
CA PHE A 414 0.68 14.93 33.88
C PHE A 414 1.95 15.76 34.16
N TYR A 415 2.17 16.82 33.40
CA TYR A 415 3.36 17.66 33.54
C TYR A 415 3.37 18.45 34.85
N LEU A 416 2.22 18.99 35.28
CA LEU A 416 2.13 19.74 36.53
C LEU A 416 2.28 18.84 37.77
N GLN A 417 1.72 17.63 37.77
CA GLN A 417 1.92 16.66 38.85
C GLN A 417 3.39 16.20 38.91
N THR A 418 4.01 15.96 37.75
CA THR A 418 5.45 15.64 37.67
C THR A 418 6.31 16.77 38.25
N ALA A 419 5.96 18.03 37.94
CA ALA A 419 6.64 19.19 38.51
C ALA A 419 6.48 19.29 40.03
N LEU A 420 5.28 19.02 40.54
CA LEU A 420 4.99 19.04 41.98
C LEU A 420 5.73 17.92 42.73
N ALA A 421 5.85 16.73 42.13
CA ALA A 421 6.62 15.64 42.72
C ALA A 421 8.11 15.97 42.87
N LEU A 422 8.67 16.77 41.95
CA LEU A 422 10.06 17.21 41.99
C LEU A 422 10.28 18.42 42.90
N ALA A 423 9.27 19.28 43.08
CA ALA A 423 9.29 20.44 43.96
C ALA A 423 7.94 20.59 44.69
N PRO A 424 7.73 19.84 45.79
CA PRO A 424 6.46 19.81 46.53
C PRO A 424 6.03 21.18 47.07
N ASP A 425 7.00 22.05 47.34
CA ASP A 425 6.79 23.36 47.96
C ASP A 425 6.51 24.47 46.93
N SER A 426 6.35 24.12 45.64
CA SER A 426 6.12 25.09 44.57
C SER A 426 4.70 25.66 44.61
N LYS A 427 4.54 26.82 45.25
CA LYS A 427 3.28 27.59 45.25
C LYS A 427 2.75 27.86 43.84
N ALA A 428 3.63 28.07 42.85
CA ALA A 428 3.22 28.32 41.47
C ALA A 428 2.57 27.09 40.82
N THR A 429 3.20 25.91 40.97
CA THR A 429 2.68 24.65 40.43
C THR A 429 1.35 24.27 41.06
N LEU A 430 1.23 24.41 42.39
CA LEU A 430 -0.02 24.18 43.13
C LEU A 430 -1.17 25.09 42.63
N LYS A 431 -0.88 26.38 42.38
CA LYS A 431 -1.88 27.31 41.79
C LYS A 431 -2.30 26.88 40.38
N SER A 432 -1.36 26.42 39.55
CA SER A 432 -1.64 25.94 38.20
C SER A 432 -2.47 24.64 38.19
N LEU A 433 -2.22 23.71 39.12
CA LEU A 433 -3.04 22.51 39.34
C LEU A 433 -4.44 22.85 39.84
N ALA A 434 -4.58 23.74 40.82
CA ALA A 434 -5.89 24.20 41.30
C ALA A 434 -6.72 24.83 40.16
N LYS A 435 -6.07 25.60 39.27
CA LYS A 435 -6.70 26.17 38.07
C LYS A 435 -7.13 25.09 37.08
N LEU A 436 -6.30 24.07 36.86
CA LEU A 436 -6.62 22.92 36.02
C LEU A 436 -7.84 22.17 36.54
N TYR A 437 -7.85 21.79 37.82
CA TYR A 437 -8.95 21.05 38.45
C TYR A 437 -10.25 21.84 38.50
N THR A 438 -10.17 23.17 38.64
CA THR A 438 -11.34 24.04 38.50
C THR A 438 -11.93 23.97 37.08
N LYS A 439 -11.08 23.89 36.04
CA LYS A 439 -11.54 23.80 34.64
C LYS A 439 -12.09 22.42 34.27
N THR A 440 -11.53 21.34 34.84
CA THR A 440 -11.99 19.96 34.64
C THR A 440 -13.16 19.56 35.54
N LYS A 441 -13.55 20.42 36.48
CA LYS A 441 -14.62 20.21 37.48
C LYS A 441 -14.31 19.13 38.52
N ASP A 442 -13.04 18.82 38.75
CA ASP A 442 -12.61 17.99 39.88
C ASP A 442 -12.44 18.85 41.14
N LEU A 443 -13.55 19.03 41.87
CA LEU A 443 -13.57 19.89 43.05
C LEU A 443 -12.78 19.29 44.22
N SER A 444 -12.70 17.96 44.32
CA SER A 444 -11.98 17.26 45.37
C SER A 444 -10.47 17.50 45.24
N ALA A 445 -9.92 17.28 44.04
CA ALA A 445 -8.51 17.51 43.75
C ALA A 445 -8.15 19.00 43.88
N ARG A 446 -9.03 19.90 43.44
CA ARG A 446 -8.87 21.35 43.64
C ARG A 446 -8.74 21.70 45.12
N ASP A 447 -9.63 21.21 45.96
CA ASP A 447 -9.67 21.56 47.39
C ASP A 447 -8.45 21.00 48.14
N ALA A 448 -7.92 19.86 47.72
CA ALA A 448 -6.64 19.34 48.20
C ALA A 448 -5.46 20.28 47.88
N MET A 449 -5.36 20.76 46.63
CA MET A 449 -4.31 21.72 46.24
C MET A 449 -4.43 23.06 46.98
N VAL A 450 -5.66 23.56 47.18
CA VAL A 450 -5.92 24.81 47.91
C VAL A 450 -5.58 24.66 49.40
N SER A 451 -5.86 23.50 49.99
CA SER A 451 -5.52 23.23 51.39
C SER A 451 -4.00 23.19 51.60
N GLN A 452 -3.26 22.57 50.68
CA GLN A 452 -1.79 22.60 50.70
C GLN A 452 -1.25 24.03 50.56
N LEU A 453 -1.82 24.85 49.67
CA LEU A 453 -1.43 26.25 49.54
C LEU A 453 -1.61 27.06 50.83
N ARG A 454 -2.67 26.80 51.62
CA ARG A 454 -2.93 27.49 52.89
C ARG A 454 -1.88 27.17 53.96
N ILE A 455 -1.44 25.91 54.04
CA ILE A 455 -0.40 25.46 54.97
C ILE A 455 0.91 26.25 54.74
N PHE A 456 1.23 26.58 53.48
CA PHE A 456 2.42 27.36 53.13
C PHE A 456 2.28 28.88 53.30
N ASP A 457 1.08 29.41 53.51
CA ASP A 457 0.87 30.84 53.81
C ASP A 457 0.80 31.10 55.33
N GLU A 458 0.65 30.04 56.13
CA GLU A 458 0.65 30.07 57.61
C GLU A 458 2.00 29.67 58.24
N SER A 459 2.97 29.23 57.43
CA SER A 459 4.37 28.92 57.80
C SER A 459 5.33 29.97 57.25
#